data_AF-A0A0F9BIF0-F1
#
_entry.id   AF-A0A0F9BIF0-F1
#
_cell.length_a   1.000
_cell.length_b   1.000
_cell.length_c   1.000
_cell.angle_alpha   90.00
_cell.angle_beta   90.00
_cell.angle_gamma   90.00
#
_symmetry.space_group_name_H-M   'P 1'
#
loop_
_entity.id
_entity.type
_entity.pdbx_description
1 polymer ?
#
loop_
_entity_poly.entity_id
_entity_poly.type
_entity_poly.pdbx_seq_one_letter_code
_entity_poly.pdbx_strand_id
1 'polypeptide(L)'
;MNLGQKIDTLFLLREEKLKQNEIVKSIQREFDSLQEDIILNLQAEDVKKANGEKASASVSMGFYPTVDDLETFANWVVKNGRYEMMRDTNELIAAVSAWIDADKQDLDPRYLLRIRTDKLIEEVGEVQNAIIGVEGSNPRKGVYALPSDIAKELLDVAATALFAFRHVTGLDEVMGELELHILGTAVRAGVHDPQL
;
A
#
# COMPACT_ATOMS: atom_id res chain seq x y z
N MET A 1 14.18 -16.49 30.87
CA MET A 1 13.03 -17.02 30.11
C MET A 1 13.54 -17.94 29.03
N ASN A 2 13.14 -19.21 29.05
CA ASN A 2 13.56 -20.20 28.05
C ASN A 2 12.78 -20.02 26.73
N LEU A 3 13.19 -20.75 25.68
CA LEU A 3 12.61 -20.59 24.34
C LEU A 3 11.10 -20.89 24.30
N GLY A 4 10.65 -21.94 24.98
CA GLY A 4 9.22 -22.29 25.07
C GLY A 4 8.40 -21.17 25.73
N GLN A 5 8.87 -20.65 26.87
CA GLN A 5 8.23 -19.54 27.58
C GLN A 5 8.10 -18.30 26.68
N LYS A 6 9.13 -17.99 25.87
CA LYS A 6 9.11 -16.86 24.92
C LYS A 6 8.03 -17.04 23.84
N ILE A 7 7.86 -18.25 23.33
CA ILE A 7 6.83 -18.57 22.34
C ILE A 7 5.44 -18.40 22.96
N ASP A 8 5.23 -18.90 24.17
CA ASP A 8 3.93 -18.78 24.86
C ASP A 8 3.58 -17.31 25.14
N THR A 9 4.57 -16.50 25.53
CA THR A 9 4.35 -15.07 25.76
C THR A 9 4.06 -14.31 24.45
N LEU A 10 4.72 -14.68 23.35
CA LEU A 10 4.42 -14.11 22.04
C LEU A 10 2.99 -14.45 21.59
N PHE A 11 2.53 -15.68 21.85
CA PHE A 11 1.16 -16.08 21.55
C PHE A 11 0.15 -15.24 22.35
N LEU A 12 0.36 -15.09 23.66
CA LEU A 12 -0.51 -14.27 24.51
C LEU A 12 -0.55 -12.80 24.08
N LEU A 13 0.59 -12.23 23.68
CA LEU A 13 0.64 -10.86 23.16
C LEU A 13 -0.10 -10.70 21.83
N ARG A 14 -0.07 -11.73 20.96
CA ARG A 14 -0.84 -11.71 19.70
C ARG A 14 -2.35 -11.74 19.96
N GLU A 15 -2.79 -12.60 20.87
CA GLU A 15 -4.20 -12.67 21.28
C GLU A 15 -4.69 -11.35 21.87
N GLU A 16 -3.88 -10.71 22.73
CA GLU A 16 -4.22 -9.40 23.29
C GLU A 16 -4.25 -8.31 22.20
N LYS A 17 -3.27 -8.30 21.29
CA LYS A 17 -3.28 -7.38 20.14
C LYS A 17 -4.53 -7.55 19.27
N LEU A 18 -4.98 -8.78 19.01
CA LEU A 18 -6.20 -9.05 18.25
C LEU A 18 -7.43 -8.49 18.94
N LYS A 19 -7.55 -8.66 20.26
CA LYS A 19 -8.65 -8.09 21.04
C LYS A 19 -8.66 -6.57 21.01
N GLN A 20 -7.50 -5.94 21.20
CA GLN A 20 -7.37 -4.48 21.13
C GLN A 20 -7.71 -3.97 19.72
N ASN A 21 -7.31 -4.68 18.67
CA ASN A 21 -7.66 -4.32 17.30
C ASN A 21 -9.18 -4.36 17.05
N GLU A 22 -9.90 -5.34 17.61
CA GLU A 22 -11.37 -5.37 17.48
C GLU A 22 -12.05 -4.21 18.24
N ILE A 23 -11.51 -3.83 19.40
CA ILE A 23 -11.98 -2.64 20.14
C ILE A 23 -11.69 -1.36 19.35
N VAL A 24 -10.49 -1.23 18.77
CA VAL A 24 -10.14 -0.09 17.92
C VAL A 24 -11.08 -0.01 16.72
N LYS A 25 -11.40 -1.15 16.08
CA LYS A 25 -12.37 -1.18 14.98
C LYS A 25 -13.77 -0.77 15.42
N SER A 26 -14.24 -1.17 16.60
CA SER A 26 -15.57 -0.76 17.07
C SER A 26 -15.61 0.74 17.38
N ILE A 27 -14.59 1.26 18.05
CA ILE A 27 -14.45 2.69 18.31
C ILE A 27 -14.38 3.46 17.00
N GLN A 28 -13.64 2.97 16.01
CA GLN A 28 -13.52 3.61 14.70
C GLN A 28 -14.89 3.70 14.00
N ARG A 29 -15.70 2.63 14.04
CA ARG A 29 -17.06 2.67 13.46
C ARG A 29 -17.95 3.72 14.13
N GLU A 30 -17.92 3.79 15.47
CA GLU A 30 -18.68 4.80 16.22
C GLU A 30 -18.17 6.22 15.92
N PHE A 31 -16.85 6.37 15.81
CA PHE A 31 -16.21 7.63 15.45
C PHE A 31 -16.63 8.10 14.05
N ASP A 32 -16.55 7.24 13.05
CA ASP A 32 -16.92 7.55 11.66
C ASP A 32 -18.40 7.92 11.55
N SER A 33 -19.28 7.15 12.21
CA SER A 33 -20.72 7.43 12.26
C SER A 33 -21.01 8.80 12.86
N LEU A 34 -20.34 9.15 13.96
CA LEU A 34 -20.55 10.44 14.62
C LEU A 34 -19.97 11.60 13.79
N GLN A 35 -18.87 11.38 13.08
CA GLN A 35 -18.34 12.36 12.13
C GLN A 35 -19.32 12.64 10.99
N GLU A 36 -19.91 11.59 10.40
CA GLU A 36 -20.91 11.72 9.35
C GLU A 36 -22.13 12.52 9.84
N ASP A 37 -22.66 12.18 11.02
CA ASP A 37 -23.77 12.92 11.64
C ASP A 37 -23.42 14.40 11.87
N ILE A 38 -22.22 14.71 12.35
CA ILE A 38 -21.77 16.10 12.54
C ILE A 38 -21.71 16.85 11.20
N ILE A 39 -21.20 16.21 10.14
CA ILE A 39 -21.14 16.81 8.80
C ILE A 39 -22.55 17.09 8.27
N LEU A 40 -23.45 16.11 8.36
CA LEU A 40 -24.84 16.25 7.91
C LEU A 40 -25.58 17.35 8.67
N ASN A 41 -25.39 17.44 9.99
CA ASN A 41 -26.00 18.49 10.80
C ASN A 41 -25.44 19.88 10.47
N LEU A 42 -24.12 20.01 10.31
CA LEU A 42 -23.50 21.28 9.92
C LEU A 42 -23.98 21.75 8.53
N GLN A 43 -24.21 20.82 7.60
CA GLN A 43 -24.78 21.11 6.28
C GLN A 43 -26.26 21.49 6.37
N ALA A 44 -27.06 20.77 7.16
CA ALA A 44 -28.49 21.04 7.35
C ALA A 44 -28.75 22.41 8.00
N GLU A 45 -27.88 22.83 8.92
CA GLU A 45 -27.96 24.12 9.61
C GLU A 45 -27.25 25.26 8.85
N ASP A 46 -26.59 24.98 7.71
CA ASP A 46 -25.78 25.91 6.92
C ASP A 46 -24.69 26.63 7.74
N VAL A 47 -24.05 25.90 8.66
CA VAL A 47 -22.98 26.44 9.53
C VAL A 47 -21.65 25.77 9.21
N LYS A 48 -20.62 26.57 8.92
CA LYS A 48 -19.28 26.07 8.54
C LYS A 48 -18.45 25.54 9.71
N LYS A 49 -18.85 25.84 10.96
CA LYS A 49 -18.14 25.45 12.17
C LYS A 49 -19.07 25.41 13.38
N ALA A 50 -18.94 24.38 14.21
CA ALA A 50 -19.54 24.30 15.53
C ALA A 50 -18.46 24.03 16.60
N ASN A 51 -18.72 24.47 17.83
CA ASN A 51 -17.85 24.24 18.98
C ASN A 51 -18.60 23.39 20.01
N GLY A 52 -17.96 22.31 20.47
CA GLY A 52 -18.31 21.64 21.71
C GLY A 52 -17.44 22.15 22.87
N GLU A 53 -17.69 21.64 24.07
CA GLU A 53 -16.93 22.02 25.27
C GLU A 53 -15.45 21.63 25.18
N LYS A 54 -15.12 20.56 24.46
CA LYS A 54 -13.77 19.98 24.37
C LYS A 54 -13.08 20.12 23.01
N ALA A 55 -13.83 20.43 21.94
CA ALA A 55 -13.31 20.43 20.57
C ALA A 55 -14.22 21.27 19.64
N SER A 56 -13.74 21.58 18.43
CA SER A 56 -14.56 22.21 17.39
C SER A 56 -14.54 21.38 16.12
N ALA A 57 -15.68 21.32 15.41
CA ALA A 57 -15.80 20.69 14.10
C ALA A 57 -16.06 21.76 13.05
N SER A 58 -15.42 21.66 11.88
CA SER A 58 -15.63 22.56 10.75
C SER A 58 -15.67 21.79 9.44
N VAL A 59 -16.59 22.15 8.56
CA VAL A 59 -16.71 21.56 7.22
C VAL A 59 -16.16 22.56 6.21
N SER A 60 -15.11 22.16 5.51
CA SER A 60 -14.58 22.88 4.35
C SER A 60 -14.87 22.07 3.09
N MET A 61 -15.52 22.68 2.11
CA MET A 61 -15.76 22.05 0.82
C MET A 61 -14.50 22.16 -0.04
N GLY A 62 -13.69 21.10 -0.05
CA GLY A 62 -12.61 20.94 -1.02
C GLY A 62 -13.20 20.45 -2.34
N PHE A 63 -12.93 21.15 -3.44
CA PHE A 63 -13.20 20.60 -4.77
C PHE A 63 -12.12 19.56 -5.04
N TYR A 64 -12.41 18.29 -4.75
CA TYR A 64 -11.58 17.17 -5.15
C TYR A 64 -12.07 16.71 -6.52
N PRO A 65 -11.37 17.04 -7.62
CA PRO A 65 -11.75 16.54 -8.93
C PRO A 65 -11.70 15.01 -8.91
N THR A 66 -12.77 14.37 -9.34
CA THR A 66 -12.74 12.93 -9.68
C THR A 66 -11.93 12.77 -10.97
N VAL A 67 -11.06 11.77 -10.99
CA VAL A 67 -10.21 11.49 -12.15
C VAL A 67 -10.99 10.57 -13.09
N ASP A 68 -11.59 11.13 -14.13
CA ASP A 68 -12.32 10.37 -15.15
C ASP A 68 -11.35 9.59 -16.09
N ASP A 69 -10.12 10.10 -16.23
CA ASP A 69 -9.03 9.49 -17.01
C ASP A 69 -7.75 9.42 -16.17
N LEU A 70 -7.51 8.23 -15.60
CA LEU A 70 -6.37 7.96 -14.73
C LEU A 70 -5.03 8.07 -15.46
N GLU A 71 -4.97 7.71 -16.74
CA GLU A 71 -3.73 7.75 -17.51
C GLU A 71 -3.31 9.20 -17.79
N THR A 72 -4.26 10.04 -18.22
CA THR A 72 -4.00 11.47 -18.41
C THR A 72 -3.62 12.16 -17.10
N PHE A 73 -4.29 11.83 -15.99
CA PHE A 73 -3.96 12.37 -14.68
C PHE A 73 -2.59 11.91 -14.18
N ALA A 74 -2.26 10.62 -14.29
CA ALA A 74 -0.96 10.08 -13.90
C ALA A 74 0.17 10.73 -14.71
N ASN A 75 -0.01 10.88 -16.03
CA ASN A 75 0.93 11.58 -16.89
C ASN A 75 1.12 13.05 -16.46
N TRP A 76 0.04 13.73 -16.06
CA TRP A 76 0.12 15.09 -15.51
C TRP A 76 0.86 15.13 -14.16
N VAL A 77 0.58 14.19 -13.25
CA VAL A 77 1.26 14.08 -11.94
C VAL A 77 2.76 13.90 -12.13
N VAL A 78 3.17 12.95 -12.97
CA VAL A 78 4.58 12.69 -13.28
C VAL A 78 5.23 13.92 -13.90
N LYS A 79 4.56 14.57 -14.86
CA LYS A 79 5.07 15.79 -15.51
C LYS A 79 5.30 16.95 -14.54
N ASN A 80 4.46 17.07 -13.50
CA ASN A 80 4.50 18.19 -12.55
C ASN A 80 5.13 17.83 -11.19
N GLY A 81 5.57 16.57 -11.00
CA GLY A 81 6.12 16.09 -9.73
C GLY A 81 5.15 16.11 -8.56
N ARG A 82 3.84 16.02 -8.80
CA ARG A 82 2.77 16.19 -7.80
C ARG A 82 2.26 14.86 -7.22
N TYR A 83 3.17 13.99 -6.79
CA TYR A 83 2.84 12.64 -6.34
C TYR A 83 1.93 12.61 -5.10
N GLU A 84 1.93 13.67 -4.30
CA GLU A 84 1.03 13.82 -3.15
C GLU A 84 -0.46 13.97 -3.53
N MET A 85 -0.76 14.19 -4.81
CA MET A 85 -2.12 14.18 -5.34
C MET A 85 -2.61 12.78 -5.71
N MET A 86 -1.73 11.77 -5.67
CA MET A 86 -2.13 10.37 -5.80
C MET A 86 -2.76 9.90 -4.50
N ARG A 87 -3.66 8.91 -4.61
CA ARG A 87 -4.19 8.23 -3.43
C ARG A 87 -3.04 7.65 -2.60
N ASP A 88 -3.24 7.60 -1.29
CA ASP A 88 -2.30 7.00 -0.37
C ASP A 88 -1.88 5.60 -0.86
N THR A 89 -0.56 5.40 -1.00
CA THR A 89 -0.01 4.17 -1.58
C THR A 89 -0.24 2.97 -0.66
N ASN A 90 -0.22 3.16 0.66
CA ASN A 90 -0.54 2.11 1.62
C ASN A 90 -2.01 1.69 1.49
N GLU A 91 -2.94 2.65 1.32
CA GLU A 91 -4.35 2.32 1.05
C GLU A 91 -4.53 1.52 -0.25
N LEU A 92 -3.83 1.91 -1.31
CA LEU A 92 -3.88 1.20 -2.59
C LEU A 92 -3.32 -0.22 -2.46
N ILE A 93 -2.18 -0.39 -1.79
CA ILE A 93 -1.59 -1.70 -1.50
C ILE A 93 -2.56 -2.56 -0.67
N ALA A 94 -3.24 -1.96 0.31
CA ALA A 94 -4.22 -2.64 1.12
C ALA A 94 -5.43 -3.10 0.31
N ALA A 95 -5.98 -2.23 -0.52
CA ALA A 95 -7.13 -2.51 -1.38
C ALA A 95 -6.81 -3.61 -2.40
N VAL A 96 -5.69 -3.50 -3.12
CA VAL A 96 -5.27 -4.51 -4.11
C VAL A 96 -4.97 -5.84 -3.43
N SER A 97 -4.26 -5.83 -2.30
CA SER A 97 -3.98 -7.07 -1.58
C SER A 97 -5.25 -7.76 -1.07
N ALA A 98 -6.24 -7.00 -0.61
CA ALA A 98 -7.54 -7.54 -0.20
C ALA A 98 -8.32 -8.10 -1.41
N TRP A 99 -8.31 -7.41 -2.54
CA TRP A 99 -8.92 -7.89 -3.79
C TRP A 99 -8.29 -9.20 -4.28
N ILE A 100 -6.96 -9.35 -4.20
CA ILE A 100 -6.26 -10.60 -4.56
C ILE A 100 -6.75 -11.78 -3.70
N ASP A 101 -7.02 -11.55 -2.41
CA ASP A 101 -7.41 -12.59 -1.45
C ASP A 101 -8.93 -12.85 -1.41
N ALA A 102 -9.74 -11.96 -1.99
CA ALA A 102 -11.21 -11.94 -1.82
C ALA A 102 -11.88 -13.29 -2.09
N ASP A 103 -11.50 -13.95 -3.20
CA ASP A 103 -12.07 -15.24 -3.63
C ASP A 103 -11.21 -16.45 -3.22
N LYS A 104 -10.25 -16.27 -2.31
CA LYS A 104 -9.26 -17.29 -1.94
C LYS A 104 -9.22 -17.60 -0.45
N GLN A 105 -10.26 -17.22 0.28
CA GLN A 105 -10.33 -17.35 1.75
C GLN A 105 -10.28 -18.80 2.25
N ASP A 106 -10.71 -19.76 1.41
CA ASP A 106 -10.72 -21.19 1.74
C ASP A 106 -9.38 -21.89 1.44
N LEU A 107 -8.42 -21.20 0.83
CA LEU A 107 -7.12 -21.79 0.49
C LEU A 107 -6.19 -21.83 1.72
N ASP A 108 -5.34 -22.86 1.75
CA ASP A 108 -4.30 -22.97 2.77
C ASP A 108 -3.39 -21.71 2.77
N PRO A 109 -3.14 -21.08 3.93
CA PRO A 109 -2.34 -19.86 3.99
C PRO A 109 -0.92 -20.02 3.42
N ARG A 110 -0.30 -21.20 3.52
CA ARG A 110 1.03 -21.43 2.93
C ARG A 110 0.94 -21.51 1.41
N TYR A 111 -0.15 -22.07 0.89
CA TYR A 111 -0.43 -22.06 -0.54
C TYR A 111 -0.70 -20.64 -1.07
N LEU A 112 -1.45 -19.81 -0.33
CA LEU A 112 -1.66 -18.40 -0.67
C LEU A 112 -0.36 -17.59 -0.73
N LEU A 113 0.51 -17.79 0.26
CA LEU A 113 1.84 -17.19 0.23
C LEU A 113 2.64 -17.68 -0.99
N ARG A 114 2.59 -18.99 -1.27
CA ARG A 114 3.31 -19.58 -2.39
C ARG A 114 2.90 -18.96 -3.72
N ILE A 115 1.60 -18.85 -4.01
CA ILE A 115 1.12 -18.27 -5.28
C ILE A 115 1.53 -16.80 -5.42
N ARG A 116 1.55 -16.03 -4.33
CA ARG A 116 2.03 -14.65 -4.33
C ARG A 116 3.53 -14.57 -4.62
N THR A 117 4.33 -15.46 -4.03
CA THR A 117 5.77 -15.52 -4.32
C THR A 117 6.08 -16.07 -5.71
N ASP A 118 5.24 -16.95 -6.26
CA ASP A 118 5.40 -17.44 -7.63
C ASP A 118 5.13 -16.31 -8.64
N LYS A 119 4.19 -15.39 -8.36
CA LYS A 119 3.95 -14.20 -9.20
C LYS A 119 5.18 -13.29 -9.27
N LEU A 120 5.97 -13.15 -8.21
CA LEU A 120 7.26 -12.42 -8.30
C LEU A 120 8.21 -13.03 -9.34
N ILE A 121 8.25 -14.35 -9.45
CA ILE A 121 9.11 -15.03 -10.44
C ILE A 121 8.60 -14.75 -11.86
N GLU A 122 7.29 -14.72 -12.04
CA GLU A 122 6.65 -14.35 -13.30
C GLU A 122 7.05 -12.93 -13.73
N GLU A 123 6.88 -11.92 -12.86
CA GLU A 123 7.23 -10.53 -13.17
C GLU A 123 8.73 -10.35 -13.48
N VAL A 124 9.61 -11.04 -12.75
CA VAL A 124 11.06 -11.04 -13.05
C VAL A 124 11.33 -11.64 -14.45
N GLY A 125 10.56 -12.65 -14.85
CA GLY A 125 10.59 -13.20 -16.20
C GLY A 125 10.14 -12.19 -17.26
N GLU A 126 9.15 -11.35 -16.95
CA GLU A 126 8.67 -10.30 -17.84
C GLU A 126 9.71 -9.19 -18.04
N VAL A 127 10.41 -8.77 -16.96
CA VAL A 127 11.59 -7.88 -17.06
C VAL A 127 12.62 -8.45 -18.04
N GLN A 128 12.96 -9.73 -17.90
CA GLN A 128 13.93 -10.37 -18.80
C GLN A 128 13.43 -10.44 -20.24
N ASN A 129 12.13 -10.70 -20.45
CA ASN A 129 11.52 -10.70 -21.77
C ASN A 129 11.51 -9.31 -22.41
N ALA A 130 11.29 -8.24 -21.62
CA ALA A 130 11.38 -6.86 -22.09
C ALA A 130 12.81 -6.49 -22.49
N ILE A 131 13.82 -6.87 -21.70
CA ILE A 131 15.25 -6.68 -22.05
C ILE A 131 15.58 -7.37 -23.37
N ILE A 132 15.21 -8.64 -23.52
CA ILE A 132 15.39 -9.40 -24.78
C ILE A 132 14.70 -8.69 -25.95
N GLY A 133 13.51 -8.13 -25.71
CA GLY A 133 12.73 -7.40 -26.70
C GLY A 133 13.34 -6.05 -27.11
N VAL A 134 14.04 -5.36 -26.20
CA VAL A 134 14.76 -4.10 -26.48
C VAL A 134 16.06 -4.38 -27.23
N GLU A 135 16.82 -5.38 -26.79
CA GLU A 135 18.09 -5.77 -27.42
C GLU A 135 17.90 -6.42 -28.80
N GLY A 136 16.72 -6.97 -29.05
CA GLY A 136 16.46 -7.78 -30.24
C GLY A 136 17.14 -9.14 -30.21
N SER A 137 17.51 -9.61 -29.02
CA SER A 137 18.30 -10.83 -28.78
C SER A 137 17.60 -12.12 -29.25
N ASN A 138 16.30 -12.07 -29.57
CA ASN A 138 15.55 -13.18 -30.17
C ASN A 138 15.52 -13.06 -31.71
N PRO A 139 16.27 -13.90 -32.46
CA PRO A 139 16.36 -13.80 -33.91
C PRO A 139 15.02 -13.97 -34.66
N ARG A 140 14.03 -14.63 -34.02
CA ARG A 140 12.70 -14.81 -34.61
C ARG A 140 11.83 -13.56 -34.49
N LYS A 141 12.01 -12.77 -33.43
CA LYS A 141 11.13 -11.63 -33.12
C LYS A 141 11.79 -10.27 -33.39
N GLY A 142 13.11 -10.20 -33.46
CA GLY A 142 13.83 -8.92 -33.57
C GLY A 142 13.54 -8.02 -32.37
N VAL A 143 13.53 -6.70 -32.59
CA VAL A 143 13.15 -5.72 -31.56
C VAL A 143 11.62 -5.62 -31.46
N TYR A 144 11.08 -5.84 -30.27
CA TYR A 144 9.62 -5.83 -30.01
C TYR A 144 9.20 -5.14 -28.71
N ALA A 145 10.15 -4.55 -27.98
CA ALA A 145 9.88 -3.80 -26.75
C ALA A 145 10.62 -2.46 -26.75
N LEU A 146 10.14 -1.52 -25.95
CA LEU A 146 10.75 -0.23 -25.69
C LEU A 146 11.48 -0.25 -24.33
N PRO A 147 12.52 0.59 -24.14
CA PRO A 147 13.16 0.73 -22.82
C PRO A 147 12.19 1.10 -21.69
N SER A 148 11.10 1.80 -22.01
CA SER A 148 10.03 2.12 -21.06
C SER A 148 9.31 0.87 -20.54
N ASP A 149 9.28 -0.21 -21.31
CA ASP A 149 8.63 -1.46 -20.90
C ASP A 149 9.45 -2.12 -19.79
N ILE A 150 10.78 -2.10 -19.88
CA ILE A 150 11.66 -2.59 -18.78
C ILE A 150 11.35 -1.86 -17.46
N ALA A 151 11.17 -0.54 -17.52
CA ALA A 151 10.86 0.25 -16.33
C ALA A 151 9.49 -0.10 -15.74
N LYS A 152 8.49 -0.40 -16.60
CA LYS A 152 7.17 -0.87 -16.15
C LYS A 152 7.28 -2.23 -15.47
N GLU A 153 7.94 -3.20 -16.11
CA GLU A 153 8.09 -4.54 -15.52
C GLU A 153 8.85 -4.51 -14.19
N LEU A 154 9.83 -3.61 -14.01
CA LEU A 154 10.50 -3.41 -12.73
C LEU A 154 9.55 -2.87 -11.64
N LEU A 155 8.60 -2.01 -12.01
CA LEU A 155 7.55 -1.55 -11.09
C LEU A 155 6.58 -2.68 -10.77
N ASP A 156 6.25 -3.56 -11.71
CA ASP A 156 5.38 -4.71 -11.48
C ASP A 156 6.02 -5.72 -10.51
N VAL A 157 7.33 -5.96 -10.63
CA VAL A 157 8.10 -6.72 -9.62
C VAL A 157 8.00 -6.05 -8.25
N ALA A 158 8.26 -4.74 -8.16
CA ALA A 158 8.23 -4.01 -6.89
C ALA A 158 6.83 -4.05 -6.25
N ALA A 159 5.79 -3.77 -7.02
CA ALA A 159 4.39 -3.78 -6.57
C ALA A 159 3.99 -5.18 -6.09
N THR A 160 4.31 -6.22 -6.86
CA THR A 160 4.03 -7.63 -6.48
C THR A 160 4.74 -8.01 -5.18
N ALA A 161 5.98 -7.53 -4.98
CA ALA A 161 6.72 -7.73 -3.73
C ALA A 161 6.01 -7.06 -2.53
N LEU A 162 5.52 -5.84 -2.71
CA LEU A 162 4.81 -5.09 -1.66
C LEU A 162 3.45 -5.71 -1.32
N PHE A 163 2.71 -6.20 -2.32
CA PHE A 163 1.47 -6.96 -2.08
C PHE A 163 1.74 -8.25 -1.31
N ALA A 164 2.81 -8.98 -1.66
CA ALA A 164 3.22 -10.18 -0.93
C ALA A 164 3.68 -9.85 0.50
N PHE A 165 4.45 -8.78 0.68
CA PHE A 165 4.89 -8.30 1.99
C PHE A 165 3.71 -7.97 2.90
N ARG A 166 2.71 -7.23 2.41
CA ARG A 166 1.50 -6.92 3.18
C ARG A 166 0.76 -8.19 3.58
N HIS A 167 0.62 -9.15 2.67
CA HIS A 167 -0.06 -10.41 2.97
C HIS A 167 0.66 -11.21 4.08
N VAL A 168 1.99 -11.25 4.08
CA VAL A 168 2.78 -11.96 5.11
C VAL A 168 2.74 -11.26 6.46
N THR A 169 2.80 -9.94 6.47
CA THR A 169 2.98 -9.15 7.70
C THR A 169 1.68 -8.67 8.32
N GLY A 170 0.63 -8.48 7.51
CA GLY A 170 -0.63 -7.86 7.90
C GLY A 170 -0.49 -6.40 8.31
N LEU A 171 0.62 -5.73 7.94
CA LEU A 171 0.85 -4.32 8.24
C LEU A 171 0.16 -3.44 7.20
N ASP A 172 -0.43 -2.34 7.68
CA ASP A 172 -0.98 -1.31 6.79
C ASP A 172 0.09 -0.28 6.40
N GLU A 173 1.09 -0.02 7.25
CA GLU A 173 2.20 0.91 6.97
C GLU A 173 3.34 0.24 6.18
N VAL A 174 3.06 -0.18 4.94
CA VAL A 174 4.00 -0.91 4.08
C VAL A 174 5.13 -0.02 3.57
N MET A 175 4.82 1.20 3.14
CA MET A 175 5.80 2.14 2.60
C MET A 175 6.78 2.63 3.67
N GLY A 176 6.32 2.86 4.91
CA GLY A 176 7.21 3.18 6.03
C GLY A 176 8.21 2.05 6.34
N GLU A 177 7.78 0.79 6.28
CA GLU A 177 8.69 -0.37 6.44
C GLU A 177 9.71 -0.47 5.30
N LEU A 178 9.29 -0.21 4.06
CA LEU A 178 10.21 -0.15 2.92
C LEU A 178 11.24 0.98 3.10
N GLU A 179 10.82 2.16 3.53
CA GLU A 179 11.71 3.30 3.77
C GLU A 179 12.75 2.98 4.84
N LEU A 180 12.34 2.41 5.98
CA LEU A 180 13.26 1.96 7.03
C LEU A 180 14.24 0.90 6.52
N HIS A 181 13.78 -0.02 5.67
CA HIS A 181 14.65 -1.05 5.07
C HIS A 181 15.69 -0.45 4.11
N ILE A 182 15.28 0.51 3.28
CA ILE A 182 16.17 1.24 2.36
C ILE A 182 17.18 2.07 3.15
N LEU A 183 16.74 2.78 4.20
CA LEU A 183 17.61 3.53 5.09
C LEU A 183 18.69 2.63 5.71
N GLY A 184 18.29 1.48 6.25
CA GLY A 184 19.25 0.50 6.77
C GLY A 184 20.22 0.00 5.70
N THR A 185 19.78 -0.12 4.45
CA THR A 185 20.63 -0.50 3.31
C THR A 185 21.62 0.60 2.95
N ALA A 186 21.17 1.85 2.89
CA ALA A 186 22.02 3.02 2.63
C ALA A 186 23.13 3.15 3.67
N VAL A 187 22.79 2.99 4.96
CA VAL A 187 23.76 2.99 6.07
C VAL A 187 24.81 1.89 5.89
N ARG A 188 24.38 0.65 5.58
CA ARG A 188 25.32 -0.47 5.34
C ARG A 188 26.21 -0.24 4.11
N ALA A 189 25.70 0.44 3.10
CA ALA A 189 26.43 0.78 1.88
C ALA A 189 27.41 1.97 2.08
N GLY A 190 27.39 2.63 3.24
CA GLY A 190 28.22 3.81 3.50
C GLY A 190 27.75 5.05 2.75
N VAL A 191 26.47 5.11 2.35
CA VAL A 191 25.87 6.31 1.77
C VAL A 191 25.63 7.28 2.92
N HIS A 192 26.53 8.26 3.06
CA HIS A 192 26.43 9.31 4.05
C HIS A 192 25.60 10.46 3.48
N ASP A 193 24.32 10.54 3.87
CA ASP A 193 23.55 11.76 3.68
C ASP A 193 23.80 12.69 4.89
N PRO A 194 24.28 13.92 4.70
CA PRO A 194 24.37 14.91 5.78
C PRO A 194 23.01 15.37 6.34
N GLN A 195 21.88 14.95 5.75
CA GLN A 195 20.52 15.29 6.18
C GLN A 195 19.71 14.11 6.79
N LEU A 196 20.32 12.92 6.94
CA LEU A 196 19.75 11.81 7.72
C LEU A 196 20.13 11.86 9.20
#